data_AF-A0A8H6M1M1-F1
#
_entry.id   AF-A0A8H6M1M1-F1
#
_cell.length_a   1.000
_cell.length_b   1.000
_cell.length_c   1.000
_cell.angle_alpha   90.00
_cell.angle_beta   90.00
_cell.angle_gamma   90.00
#
_symmetry.space_group_name_H-M   'P 1'
#
loop_
_entity.id
_entity.type
_entity.pdbx_description
1 polymer ?
#
loop_
_entity_poly.entity_id
_entity_poly.type
_entity_poly.pdbx_seq_one_letter_code
_entity_poly.pdbx_strand_id
1 'polypeptide(L)'
;MSTLNHLRRDKATGSYKLPNVPPEIYDDYVMETIGIVLGLILYGIAFSLFTSCLRSLFKSLKQNGTVGRSRPKLLHLVYVCLIFAVGTMYSFSGIWILVYLRLEYPMYPGGPLGWEFVHYNWPIMTLGNVGFTLTAWLSDGFMLYRCFVVYNEESRIRTVLILPGLLYLASLSSS
;
A
#
# COMPACT_ATOMS: atom_id res chain seq x y z
N MET A 1 28.90 -17.06 -24.65
CA MET A 1 27.66 -17.04 -25.49
C MET A 1 27.03 -18.44 -25.47
N SER A 2 26.62 -18.94 -24.29
CA SER A 2 26.16 -20.34 -24.10
C SER A 2 25.27 -20.48 -22.85
N THR A 3 24.31 -19.58 -22.66
CA THR A 3 23.40 -19.58 -21.50
C THR A 3 21.91 -19.48 -21.89
N LEU A 4 21.58 -19.60 -23.18
CA LEU A 4 20.21 -19.48 -23.69
C LEU A 4 19.51 -20.82 -23.97
N ASN A 5 20.14 -21.97 -23.70
CA ASN A 5 19.59 -23.28 -24.05
C ASN A 5 18.70 -23.94 -22.98
N HIS A 6 18.50 -23.30 -21.82
CA HIS A 6 17.65 -23.84 -20.75
C HIS A 6 16.18 -23.38 -20.82
N LEU A 7 15.85 -22.45 -21.72
CA LEU A 7 14.47 -22.06 -22.01
C LEU A 7 13.90 -22.96 -23.13
N ARG A 8 13.80 -24.27 -22.87
CA ARG A 8 13.07 -25.18 -23.75
C ARG A 8 11.59 -24.79 -23.71
N ARG A 9 11.12 -24.08 -24.74
CA ARG A 9 9.70 -23.78 -24.96
C ARG A 9 8.91 -25.08 -24.97
N ASP A 10 7.97 -25.24 -24.05
CA ASP A 10 6.86 -26.16 -24.24
C ASP A 10 5.95 -25.61 -25.34
N LYS A 11 6.05 -26.21 -26.52
CA LYS A 11 5.35 -25.79 -27.74
C LYS A 11 3.82 -25.95 -27.66
N ALA A 12 3.30 -26.56 -26.59
CA ALA A 12 1.86 -26.83 -26.42
C ALA A 12 1.09 -25.69 -25.72
N THR A 13 1.74 -24.86 -24.91
CA THR A 13 1.05 -23.86 -24.07
C THR A 13 1.64 -22.45 -24.14
N GLY A 14 2.72 -22.24 -24.89
CA GLY A 14 3.38 -20.92 -25.02
C GLY A 14 3.81 -20.30 -23.68
N SER A 15 3.78 -21.08 -22.60
CA SER A 15 3.97 -20.59 -21.24
C SER A 15 5.42 -20.74 -20.82
N TYR A 16 6.01 -19.65 -20.35
CA TYR A 16 7.35 -19.62 -19.74
C TYR A 16 7.32 -20.19 -18.32
N LYS A 17 6.85 -21.43 -18.15
CA LYS A 17 6.94 -22.12 -16.87
C LYS A 17 8.40 -22.47 -16.61
N LEU A 18 8.89 -22.18 -15.40
CA LEU A 18 10.22 -22.62 -14.99
C LEU A 18 10.26 -24.17 -15.01
N PRO A 19 11.31 -24.80 -15.57
CA PRO A 19 11.43 -26.24 -15.56
C PRO A 19 11.50 -26.75 -14.10
N ASN A 20 10.77 -27.81 -13.77
CA ASN A 20 10.79 -28.52 -12.49
C ASN A 20 10.10 -27.85 -11.27
N VAL A 21 9.30 -26.80 -11.47
CA VAL A 21 8.49 -26.22 -10.37
C VAL A 21 7.16 -26.97 -10.25
N PRO A 22 6.75 -27.44 -9.05
CA PRO A 22 5.43 -28.03 -8.82
C PRO A 22 4.31 -27.06 -9.25
N PRO A 23 3.20 -27.56 -9.80
CA PRO A 23 2.09 -26.71 -10.24
C PRO A 23 1.50 -25.88 -9.08
N GLU A 24 1.48 -26.41 -7.87
CA GLU A 24 0.99 -25.72 -6.66
C GLU A 24 1.77 -24.42 -6.39
N ILE A 25 3.10 -24.50 -6.39
CA ILE A 25 3.97 -23.34 -6.17
C ILE A 25 3.81 -22.32 -7.31
N TYR A 26 3.56 -22.78 -8.54
CA TYR A 26 3.33 -21.89 -9.67
C TYR A 26 2.04 -21.08 -9.53
N ASP A 27 0.96 -21.72 -9.07
CA ASP A 27 -0.32 -21.05 -8.86
C ASP A 27 -0.22 -20.00 -7.75
N ASP A 28 0.56 -20.27 -6.68
CA ASP A 28 0.85 -19.29 -5.62
C ASP A 28 1.50 -18.01 -6.17
N TYR A 29 2.54 -18.15 -7.01
CA TYR A 29 3.19 -17.00 -7.65
C TYR A 29 2.24 -16.20 -8.55
N VAL A 30 1.32 -16.87 -9.24
CA VAL A 30 0.33 -16.21 -10.11
C VAL A 30 -0.63 -15.39 -9.26
N MET A 31 -1.16 -15.95 -8.18
CA MET A 31 -2.08 -15.24 -7.28
C MET A 31 -1.42 -14.03 -6.61
N GLU A 32 -0.18 -14.18 -6.15
CA GLU A 32 0.60 -13.09 -5.56
C GLU A 32 0.85 -11.96 -6.58
N THR A 33 1.25 -12.32 -7.81
CA THR A 33 1.48 -11.35 -8.88
C THR A 33 0.20 -10.57 -9.22
N ILE A 34 -0.93 -11.27 -9.34
CA ILE A 34 -2.23 -10.64 -9.61
C ILE A 34 -2.59 -9.67 -8.47
N GLY A 35 -2.37 -10.06 -7.21
CA GLY A 35 -2.59 -9.22 -6.05
C GLY A 35 -1.78 -7.92 -6.08
N ILE A 36 -0.49 -8.01 -6.37
CA ILE A 36 0.39 -6.83 -6.46
C ILE A 36 0.00 -5.93 -7.64
N VAL A 37 -0.36 -6.49 -8.79
CA VAL A 37 -0.83 -5.70 -9.96
C VAL A 37 -2.13 -4.96 -9.63
N LEU A 38 -3.09 -5.63 -8.98
CA LEU A 38 -4.32 -4.97 -8.52
C LEU A 38 -4.01 -3.85 -7.50
N GLY A 39 -3.11 -4.12 -6.56
CA GLY A 39 -2.62 -3.12 -5.61
C GLY A 39 -2.00 -1.90 -6.30
N LEU A 40 -1.22 -2.10 -7.36
CA LEU A 40 -0.62 -1.03 -8.16
C LEU A 40 -1.64 -0.17 -8.90
N ILE A 41 -2.70 -0.78 -9.43
CA ILE A 41 -3.80 -0.06 -10.07
C ILE A 41 -4.47 0.87 -9.04
N LEU A 42 -4.79 0.33 -7.86
CA LEU A 42 -5.38 1.11 -6.76
C LEU A 42 -4.43 2.22 -6.28
N TYR A 43 -3.13 1.94 -6.20
CA TYR A 43 -2.12 2.94 -5.88
C TYR A 43 -2.08 4.09 -6.91
N GLY A 44 -2.28 3.80 -8.20
CA GLY A 44 -2.40 4.83 -9.24
C GLY A 44 -3.60 5.77 -9.03
N ILE A 45 -4.72 5.26 -8.53
CA ILE A 45 -5.89 6.08 -8.16
C ILE A 45 -5.53 6.99 -6.98
N ALA A 46 -4.89 6.43 -5.95
CA ALA A 46 -4.42 7.20 -4.80
C ALA A 46 -3.43 8.31 -5.22
N PHE A 47 -2.52 8.03 -6.14
CA PHE A 47 -1.61 9.02 -6.72
C PHE A 47 -2.35 10.14 -7.47
N SER A 48 -3.41 9.81 -8.20
CA SER A 48 -4.23 10.82 -8.90
C SER A 48 -4.96 11.74 -7.92
N LEU A 49 -5.43 11.22 -6.79
CA LEU A 49 -6.01 12.02 -5.71
C LEU A 49 -4.96 12.91 -5.04
N PHE A 50 -3.76 12.38 -4.81
CA PHE A 50 -2.62 13.13 -4.27
C PHE A 50 -2.27 14.33 -5.16
N THR A 51 -2.10 14.12 -6.46
CA THR A 51 -1.79 15.20 -7.41
C THR A 51 -2.91 16.23 -7.51
N SER A 52 -4.18 15.81 -7.42
CA SER A 52 -5.33 16.72 -7.42
C SER A 52 -5.34 17.62 -6.17
N CYS A 53 -5.08 17.05 -5.00
CA CYS A 53 -4.94 17.80 -3.74
C CYS A 53 -3.77 18.78 -3.80
N LEU A 54 -2.63 18.34 -4.34
CA LEU A 54 -1.43 19.16 -4.51
C LEU A 54 -1.70 20.36 -5.42
N ARG A 55 -2.36 20.15 -6.58
CA ARG A 55 -2.75 21.22 -7.50
C ARG A 55 -3.71 22.23 -6.85
N SER A 56 -4.71 21.74 -6.12
CA SER A 56 -5.68 22.60 -5.41
C SER A 56 -4.98 23.48 -4.36
N LEU A 57 -3.99 22.92 -3.66
CA LEU A 57 -3.19 23.69 -2.72
C LEU A 57 -2.31 24.72 -3.42
N PHE A 58 -1.57 24.35 -4.46
CA PHE A 58 -0.73 25.30 -5.20
C PHE A 58 -1.56 26.46 -5.78
N LYS A 59 -2.76 26.17 -6.28
CA LYS A 59 -3.71 27.19 -6.73
C LYS A 59 -4.14 28.10 -5.57
N SER A 60 -4.46 27.52 -4.42
CA SER A 60 -4.83 28.27 -3.20
C SER A 60 -3.68 29.14 -2.66
N LEU A 61 -2.44 28.65 -2.71
CA LEU A 61 -1.23 29.39 -2.31
C LEU A 61 -0.93 30.54 -3.27
N LYS A 62 -1.10 30.33 -4.57
CA LYS A 62 -0.91 31.37 -5.59
C LYS A 62 -1.96 32.48 -5.51
N GLN A 63 -3.19 32.16 -5.10
CA GLN A 63 -4.29 33.12 -5.00
C GLN A 63 -4.33 33.89 -3.66
N ASN A 64 -3.89 33.29 -2.55
CA ASN A 64 -3.89 33.92 -1.23
C ASN A 64 -2.47 34.27 -0.77
N GLY A 65 -2.02 35.49 -1.06
CA GLY A 65 -0.80 36.09 -0.47
C GLY A 65 -0.91 36.42 1.03
N THR A 66 -1.95 35.96 1.73
CA THR A 66 -2.21 36.21 3.15
C THR A 66 -2.13 34.91 3.96
N VAL A 67 -0.96 34.71 4.57
CA VAL A 67 -0.49 33.53 5.32
C VAL A 67 -1.38 33.14 6.53
N GLY A 68 -2.33 33.99 6.94
CA GLY A 68 -3.10 33.82 8.17
C GLY A 68 -4.21 32.75 8.15
N ARG A 69 -4.84 32.45 7.00
CA ARG A 69 -6.06 31.58 6.93
C ARG A 69 -5.83 30.20 6.31
N SER A 70 -4.57 29.86 5.99
CA SER A 70 -4.19 28.62 5.28
C SER A 70 -3.73 27.46 6.17
N ARG A 71 -3.60 27.66 7.50
CA ARG A 71 -3.11 26.62 8.43
C ARG A 71 -3.86 25.28 8.37
N PRO A 72 -5.22 25.22 8.36
CA PRO A 72 -5.91 23.93 8.29
C PRO A 72 -5.71 23.22 6.94
N LYS A 73 -5.52 23.97 5.85
CA LYS A 73 -5.24 23.42 4.51
C LYS A 73 -3.84 22.82 4.42
N LEU A 74 -2.86 23.46 5.07
CA LEU A 74 -1.49 22.97 5.15
C LEU A 74 -1.42 21.67 5.97
N LEU A 75 -2.09 21.62 7.12
CA LEU A 75 -2.15 20.41 7.95
C LEU A 75 -2.75 19.23 7.20
N HIS A 76 -3.84 19.46 6.45
CA HIS A 76 -4.44 18.44 5.60
C HIS A 76 -3.48 17.94 4.51
N LEU A 77 -2.68 18.83 3.91
CA LEU A 77 -1.68 18.43 2.93
C LEU A 77 -0.59 17.56 3.56
N VAL A 78 0.00 18.00 4.69
CA VAL A 78 1.04 17.23 5.39
C VAL A 78 0.54 15.83 5.69
N TYR A 79 -0.72 15.71 6.12
CA TYR A 79 -1.35 14.43 6.38
C TYR A 79 -1.46 13.54 5.13
N VAL A 80 -1.92 14.09 4.01
CA VAL A 80 -2.03 13.34 2.74
C VAL A 80 -0.64 12.96 2.19
N CYS A 81 0.37 13.82 2.34
CA CYS A 81 1.76 13.50 2.00
C CYS A 81 2.31 12.34 2.84
N LEU A 82 2.02 12.31 4.15
CA LEU A 82 2.43 11.21 5.03
C LEU A 82 1.78 9.89 4.63
N ILE A 83 0.47 9.86 4.39
CA ILE A 83 -0.23 8.67 3.88
C ILE A 83 0.41 8.19 2.59
N PHE A 84 0.64 9.12 1.66
CA PHE A 84 1.22 8.79 0.37
C PHE A 84 2.61 8.17 0.53
N ALA A 85 3.49 8.77 1.34
CA ALA A 85 4.84 8.25 1.59
C ALA A 85 4.81 6.83 2.17
N VAL A 86 3.97 6.59 3.18
CA VAL A 86 3.83 5.26 3.81
C VAL A 86 3.28 4.23 2.81
N GLY A 87 2.27 4.61 2.02
CA GLY A 87 1.70 3.75 0.97
C GLY A 87 2.69 3.42 -0.14
N THR A 88 3.57 4.36 -0.52
CA THR A 88 4.68 4.12 -1.46
C THR A 88 5.66 3.10 -0.89
N MET A 89 6.05 3.23 0.38
CA MET A 89 6.98 2.31 1.04
C MET A 89 6.42 0.88 1.10
N TYR A 90 5.14 0.74 1.46
CA TYR A 90 4.43 -0.55 1.44
C TYR A 90 4.44 -1.19 0.04
N SER A 91 4.08 -0.40 -0.98
CA SER A 91 4.03 -0.90 -2.36
C SER A 91 5.42 -1.30 -2.87
N PHE A 92 6.45 -0.54 -2.49
CA PHE A 92 7.84 -0.84 -2.81
C PHE A 92 8.30 -2.16 -2.18
N SER A 93 8.03 -2.37 -0.88
CA SER A 93 8.40 -3.63 -0.20
C SER A 93 7.77 -4.84 -0.87
N GLY A 94 6.48 -4.77 -1.26
CA GLY A 94 5.79 -5.88 -1.92
C GLY A 94 6.40 -6.23 -3.28
N ILE A 95 6.68 -5.23 -4.13
CA ILE A 95 7.33 -5.46 -5.43
C ILE A 95 8.73 -6.03 -5.25
N TRP A 96 9.49 -5.52 -4.27
CA TRP A 96 10.84 -5.98 -4.03
C TRP A 96 10.86 -7.45 -3.60
N ILE A 97 10.00 -7.86 -2.66
CA ILE A 97 9.89 -9.25 -2.20
C ILE A 97 9.51 -10.16 -3.36
N LEU A 98 8.50 -9.79 -4.15
CA LEU A 98 8.05 -10.59 -5.30
C LEU A 98 9.19 -10.81 -6.31
N VAL A 99 9.93 -9.75 -6.66
CA VAL A 99 11.06 -9.86 -7.60
C VAL A 99 12.20 -10.66 -7.01
N TYR A 100 12.53 -10.44 -5.74
CA TYR A 100 13.60 -11.12 -5.02
C TYR A 100 13.36 -12.64 -4.96
N LEU A 101 12.17 -13.04 -4.52
CA LEU A 101 11.77 -14.45 -4.45
C LEU A 101 11.78 -15.12 -5.82
N ARG A 102 11.30 -14.41 -6.85
CA ARG A 102 11.24 -14.94 -8.20
C ARG A 102 12.62 -15.18 -8.81
N LEU A 103 13.58 -14.31 -8.51
CA LEU A 103 14.93 -14.38 -9.07
C LEU A 103 15.85 -15.33 -8.30
N GLU A 104 15.85 -15.26 -6.97
CA GLU A 104 16.85 -15.96 -6.15
C GLU A 104 16.38 -17.32 -5.64
N TYR A 105 15.09 -17.48 -5.31
CA TYR A 105 14.58 -18.70 -4.68
C TYR A 105 13.29 -19.23 -5.32
N PRO A 106 13.28 -19.55 -6.63
CA PRO A 106 12.07 -19.98 -7.33
C PRO A 106 11.50 -21.32 -6.81
N MET A 107 12.32 -22.13 -6.13
CA MET A 107 12.00 -23.46 -5.61
C MET A 107 12.06 -23.51 -4.08
N TYR A 108 11.80 -22.39 -3.39
CA TYR A 108 11.81 -22.38 -1.94
C TYR A 108 10.76 -23.35 -1.37
N PRO A 109 11.11 -24.19 -0.37
CA PRO A 109 10.16 -25.14 0.23
C PRO A 109 9.00 -24.38 0.89
N GLY A 110 7.77 -24.70 0.47
CA GLY A 110 6.56 -23.99 0.94
C GLY A 110 6.22 -22.72 0.15
N GLY A 111 6.92 -22.46 -0.96
CA GLY A 111 6.62 -21.33 -1.85
C GLY A 111 6.96 -19.96 -1.23
N PRO A 112 6.44 -18.87 -1.83
CA PRO A 112 6.65 -17.49 -1.35
C PRO A 112 6.24 -17.30 0.11
N LEU A 113 5.07 -17.83 0.47
CA LEU A 113 4.54 -17.74 1.83
C LEU A 113 5.45 -18.46 2.85
N GLY A 114 5.97 -19.63 2.50
CA GLY A 114 6.93 -20.35 3.34
C GLY A 114 8.22 -19.55 3.58
N TRP A 115 8.68 -18.80 2.59
CA TRP A 115 9.84 -17.92 2.75
C TRP A 115 9.54 -16.74 3.68
N GLU A 116 8.37 -16.13 3.53
CA GLU A 116 7.90 -15.03 4.35
C GLU A 116 7.79 -15.38 5.84
N PHE A 117 7.29 -16.59 6.17
CA PHE A 117 7.22 -17.03 7.57
C PHE A 117 8.60 -17.20 8.22
N VAL A 118 9.58 -17.69 7.47
CA VAL A 118 10.96 -17.89 7.96
C VAL A 118 11.72 -16.57 8.07
N HIS A 119 11.48 -15.65 7.13
CA HIS A 119 12.16 -14.36 7.04
C HIS A 119 11.32 -13.19 7.55
N TYR A 120 10.34 -13.46 8.42
CA TYR A 120 9.41 -12.46 8.94
C TYR A 120 10.11 -11.24 9.58
N ASN A 121 11.26 -11.47 10.22
CA ASN A 121 12.06 -10.43 10.89
C ASN A 121 13.00 -9.67 9.93
N TRP A 122 12.92 -9.90 8.62
CA TRP A 122 13.69 -9.09 7.67
C TRP A 122 13.15 -7.66 7.62
N PRO A 123 14.04 -6.66 7.50
CA PRO A 123 13.66 -5.25 7.59
C PRO A 123 12.66 -4.86 6.50
N ILE A 124 12.77 -5.44 5.29
CA ILE A 124 11.87 -5.16 4.17
C ILE A 124 10.47 -5.75 4.41
N MET A 125 10.40 -6.95 4.98
CA MET A 125 9.13 -7.57 5.37
C MET A 125 8.44 -6.82 6.51
N THR A 126 9.22 -6.46 7.54
CA THR A 126 8.72 -5.66 8.66
C THR A 126 8.22 -4.31 8.17
N LEU A 127 8.93 -3.68 7.21
CA LEU A 127 8.51 -2.42 6.59
C LEU A 127 7.18 -2.58 5.83
N GLY A 128 6.98 -3.69 5.13
CA GLY A 128 5.70 -4.00 4.48
C GLY A 128 4.55 -4.13 5.48
N ASN A 129 4.72 -4.93 6.53
CA ASN A 129 3.69 -5.16 7.54
C ASN A 129 3.34 -3.88 8.32
N VAL A 130 4.37 -3.12 8.73
CA VAL A 130 4.18 -1.83 9.40
C VAL A 130 3.57 -0.81 8.44
N GLY A 131 4.00 -0.78 7.18
CA GLY A 131 3.46 0.11 6.15
C GLY A 131 1.99 -0.15 5.88
N PHE A 132 1.57 -1.42 5.82
CA PHE A 132 0.16 -1.81 5.69
C PHE A 132 -0.67 -1.30 6.87
N THR A 133 -0.22 -1.59 8.09
CA THR A 133 -0.91 -1.19 9.33
C THR A 133 -1.03 0.32 9.46
N LEU A 134 0.07 1.04 9.22
CA LEU A 134 0.08 2.50 9.24
C LEU A 134 -0.82 3.10 8.15
N THR A 135 -0.87 2.51 6.96
CA THR A 135 -1.76 2.98 5.89
C THR A 135 -3.23 2.81 6.28
N ALA A 136 -3.59 1.68 6.89
CA ALA A 136 -4.94 1.45 7.40
C ALA A 136 -5.30 2.47 8.49
N TRP A 137 -4.43 2.66 9.49
CA TRP A 137 -4.64 3.62 10.57
C TRP A 137 -4.76 5.06 10.06
N LEU A 138 -3.91 5.46 9.11
CA LEU A 138 -3.99 6.81 8.56
C LEU A 138 -5.22 6.98 7.66
N SER A 139 -5.68 5.94 6.96
CA SER A 139 -6.92 5.96 6.20
C SER A 139 -8.13 6.16 7.11
N ASP A 140 -8.21 5.41 8.22
CA ASP A 140 -9.28 5.54 9.20
C ASP A 140 -9.26 6.94 9.87
N GLY A 141 -8.07 7.42 10.22
CA GLY A 141 -7.86 8.78 10.71
C GLY A 141 -8.29 9.86 9.72
N PHE A 142 -8.10 9.64 8.41
CA PHE A 142 -8.55 10.55 7.36
C PHE A 142 -10.08 10.64 7.31
N MET A 143 -10.75 9.49 7.35
CA MET A 143 -12.22 9.42 7.36
C MET A 143 -12.78 10.11 8.60
N LEU A 144 -12.18 9.84 9.78
CA LEU A 144 -12.52 10.53 11.03
C LEU A 144 -12.35 12.04 10.94
N TYR A 145 -11.25 12.53 10.38
CA TYR A 145 -11.04 13.96 10.18
C TYR A 145 -12.12 14.58 9.29
N ARG A 146 -12.52 13.90 8.20
CA ARG A 146 -13.60 14.40 7.33
C ARG A 146 -14.94 14.45 8.05
N CYS A 147 -15.27 13.40 8.82
CA CYS A 147 -16.46 13.41 9.66
C CYS A 147 -16.41 14.57 10.65
N PHE A 148 -15.29 14.76 11.35
CA PHE A 148 -15.15 15.84 12.32
C PHE A 148 -15.36 17.22 11.70
N VAL A 149 -14.76 17.50 10.54
CA VAL A 149 -14.90 18.80 9.85
C VAL A 149 -16.33 19.05 9.39
N VAL A 150 -17.03 18.02 8.87
CA VAL A 150 -18.41 18.15 8.39
C VAL A 150 -19.38 18.36 9.54
N TYR A 151 -19.19 17.69 10.68
CA TYR A 151 -20.11 17.76 11.82
C TYR A 151 -19.81 18.89 12.82
N ASN A 152 -18.85 19.77 12.51
CA ASN A 152 -18.45 20.85 13.42
C ASN A 152 -19.52 21.95 13.59
N GLU A 153 -20.58 21.94 12.78
CA GLU A 153 -21.66 22.93 12.85
C GLU A 153 -22.82 22.54 13.80
N GLU A 154 -22.94 21.27 14.21
CA GLU A 154 -24.10 20.82 15.00
C GLU A 154 -23.71 20.00 16.26
N SER A 155 -23.93 20.61 17.43
CA SER A 155 -23.43 20.13 18.74
C SER A 155 -23.94 18.73 19.15
N ARG A 156 -25.14 18.31 18.73
CA ARG A 156 -25.73 16.99 19.07
C ARG A 156 -25.09 15.81 18.34
N ILE A 157 -24.51 16.04 17.14
CA ILE A 157 -23.95 14.96 16.32
C ILE A 157 -22.50 14.63 16.76
N ARG A 158 -21.88 15.50 17.57
CA ARG A 158 -20.53 15.28 18.12
C ARG A 158 -20.41 14.01 18.97
N THR A 159 -21.50 13.58 19.61
CA THR A 159 -21.54 12.32 20.40
C THR A 159 -21.50 11.08 19.50
N VAL A 160 -22.05 11.16 18.28
CA VAL A 160 -21.99 10.06 17.30
C VAL A 160 -20.55 9.85 16.82
N LEU A 161 -19.71 10.88 16.87
CA LEU A 161 -18.29 10.83 16.50
C LEU A 161 -17.41 10.10 17.53
N ILE A 162 -17.91 9.87 18.74
CA ILE A 162 -17.21 9.07 19.77
C ILE A 162 -17.11 7.62 19.31
N LEU A 163 -18.15 7.08 18.66
CA LEU A 163 -18.18 5.69 18.20
C LEU A 163 -17.05 5.35 17.21
N PRO A 164 -16.84 6.09 16.09
CA PRO A 164 -15.71 5.84 15.21
C PRO A 164 -14.37 6.20 15.85
N GLY A 165 -14.32 7.15 16.79
CA GLY A 165 -13.10 7.45 17.55
C GLY A 165 -12.67 6.30 18.49
N LEU A 166 -13.64 5.67 19.16
CA LEU A 166 -13.43 4.49 20.01
C LEU A 166 -13.07 3.27 19.16
N LEU A 167 -13.69 3.10 18.00
CA LEU A 167 -13.37 2.04 17.05
C LEU A 167 -11.92 2.19 16.54
N TYR A 168 -11.50 3.42 16.26
CA TYR A 168 -10.12 3.72 15.86
C TYR A 168 -9.12 3.39 16.98
N LEU A 169 -9.38 3.81 18.23
CA LEU A 169 -8.54 3.45 19.37
C LEU A 169 -8.51 1.93 19.61
N ALA A 170 -9.63 1.24 19.38
CA ALA A 170 -9.70 -0.21 19.48
C ALA A 170 -8.83 -0.89 18.40
N SER A 171 -8.87 -0.42 17.15
CA SER A 171 -8.01 -0.91 16.07
C SER A 171 -6.52 -0.67 16.34
N LEU A 172 -6.15 0.45 16.97
CA LEU A 172 -4.77 0.72 17.39
C LEU A 172 -4.30 -0.26 18.47
N SER A 173 -5.20 -0.69 19.36
CA SER A 173 -4.88 -1.59 20.47
C SER A 173 -4.77 -3.06 20.05
N SER A 174 -5.43 -3.46 18.96
CA SER A 174 -5.49 -4.85 18.52
C SER A 174 -4.37 -5.27 17.58
N SER A 175 -3.51 -4.32 17.17
CA SER A 175 -2.37 -4.54 16.27
C SER A 175 -1.09 -4.74 17.06
#